data_AF-A0A5B1QGM2-F1
#
_entry.id   AF-A0A5B1QGM2-F1
#
_cell.length_a   1.000
_cell.length_b   1.000
_cell.length_c   1.000
_cell.angle_alpha   90.00
_cell.angle_beta   90.00
_cell.angle_gamma   90.00
#
_symmetry.space_group_name_H-M   'P 1'
#
loop_
_entity.id
_entity.type
_entity.pdbx_description
1 polymer ?
#
loop_
_entity_poly.entity_id
_entity_poly.type
_entity_poly.pdbx_seq_one_letter_code
_entity_poly.pdbx_strand_id
1 'polypeptide(L)'
;MSSLANHSPGEPPTETTSLLDHRHHAISPVPEARAPLGRRPPITPSVNRIRAQGVQAISSDGSLLPALHTTVEEVAFKLIVFLQTYIVSKNAKYARRDVWERWSKEQDALHDAKELEDHIVQTWSDFIESDRRAEELEECLWCEFPVDQGQRHTVRVVDLLKHPDVPESLAAHRLVFLSLDNTWCYGKAAPPADTFSGRILQHLDAKVTPRVIHALDTLLQLGYLALLANYILHPPDRPIIATASGVVGGREIVLLIYSFSLLLRPNKPHIIPSILVILAFMSSLPSAPFAGETPYTILLFALVLHVLILHLPRPPSPNFFLAPDISLPLSTLLWYEFSRTLFPVLLFYLPAFLISSYLLSVAIADSFPHFPPGIMVFTSSPMETRQALLILWGIIYFLILASAALLVLFSASLLSLPKRPSSTWDRYSRPVGLSARRIFAATVTAYATPHPFPPPFNLLWFVFIWLPTIMLRVFGVKVPVMAQTVERTLWRCTVGIVGLVVAGLWLWRR
;
A
#
# COMPACT_ATOMS: atom_id res chain seq x y z
N MET A 1 33.99 71.56 21.77
CA MET A 1 34.64 72.49 20.83
C MET A 1 35.33 71.65 19.77
N SER A 2 34.94 71.87 18.50
CA SER A 2 35.78 71.90 17.28
C SER A 2 37.08 71.08 17.25
N SER A 3 37.52 70.42 16.19
CA SER A 3 37.12 70.24 14.79
C SER A 3 38.38 69.69 14.09
N LEU A 4 38.22 68.84 13.06
CA LEU A 4 39.22 68.51 12.00
C LEU A 4 40.48 67.72 12.46
N ALA A 5 41.15 66.88 11.67
CA ALA A 5 40.94 66.27 10.36
C ALA A 5 42.13 65.30 10.13
N ASN A 6 42.02 64.52 9.04
CA ASN A 6 43.10 64.02 8.18
C ASN A 6 43.76 62.65 8.42
N HIS A 7 43.49 61.81 7.40
CA HIS A 7 44.41 61.04 6.55
C HIS A 7 45.04 59.73 7.05
N SER A 8 44.56 58.65 6.40
CA SER A 8 45.21 57.40 5.93
C SER A 8 46.67 57.57 5.46
N PRO A 9 47.48 56.50 5.19
CA PRO A 9 47.10 55.16 4.70
C PRO A 9 48.01 53.95 5.09
N GLY A 10 47.65 52.75 4.62
CA GLY A 10 48.61 51.71 4.22
C GLY A 10 48.52 50.37 4.96
N GLU A 11 47.97 49.35 4.30
CA GLU A 11 48.64 48.10 3.86
C GLU A 11 47.65 46.91 3.68
N PRO A 12 47.99 45.92 2.82
CA PRO A 12 47.05 45.22 1.94
C PRO A 12 46.61 43.83 2.43
N PRO A 13 45.48 43.29 1.92
CA PRO A 13 45.14 41.88 2.12
C PRO A 13 45.85 40.99 1.07
N THR A 14 46.58 40.01 1.58
CA THR A 14 47.18 38.88 0.85
C THR A 14 46.25 37.67 0.87
N GLU A 15 46.50 36.73 -0.05
CA GLU A 15 45.88 35.39 -0.22
C GLU A 15 44.57 35.38 -1.03
N THR A 16 44.60 35.37 -2.37
CA THR A 16 44.94 34.25 -3.27
C THR A 16 44.47 32.86 -2.80
N THR A 17 43.27 32.47 -3.23
CA THR A 17 42.96 31.08 -3.59
C THR A 17 42.31 31.04 -4.96
N SER A 18 42.82 30.12 -5.76
CA SER A 18 42.73 30.03 -7.20
C SER A 18 41.66 29.04 -7.67
N LEU A 19 41.08 29.34 -8.83
CA LEU A 19 40.60 28.39 -9.84
C LEU A 19 39.32 27.60 -9.52
N LEU A 20 38.16 28.24 -9.75
CA LEU A 20 36.99 27.55 -10.31
C LEU A 20 36.79 28.06 -11.74
N ASP A 21 37.21 27.19 -12.65
CA ASP A 21 37.15 27.31 -14.10
C ASP A 21 35.71 27.61 -14.54
N HIS A 22 35.53 28.82 -15.09
CA HIS A 22 34.28 29.33 -15.64
C HIS A 22 34.01 28.64 -16.99
N ARG A 23 33.50 27.40 -16.94
CA ARG A 23 32.97 26.74 -18.15
C ARG A 23 31.55 27.22 -18.43
N HIS A 24 31.45 28.43 -18.98
CA HIS A 24 30.28 28.84 -19.76
C HIS A 24 30.21 28.01 -21.04
N HIS A 25 29.57 26.84 -20.96
CA HIS A 25 28.92 26.29 -22.15
C HIS A 25 27.60 27.03 -22.32
N ALA A 26 27.65 28.09 -23.14
CA ALA A 26 26.49 28.61 -23.82
C ALA A 26 25.91 27.47 -24.67
N ILE A 27 24.87 26.82 -24.15
CA ILE A 27 24.03 25.91 -24.92
C ILE A 27 23.17 26.81 -25.80
N SER A 28 23.60 26.93 -27.06
CA SER A 28 22.75 27.38 -28.15
C SER A 28 21.49 26.52 -28.19
N PRO A 29 20.28 27.06 -28.44
CA PRO A 29 19.06 26.28 -28.52
C PRO A 29 19.12 25.39 -29.77
N VAL A 30 19.57 24.15 -29.58
CA VAL A 30 19.43 23.08 -30.57
C VAL A 30 17.93 22.82 -30.73
N PRO A 31 17.38 22.82 -31.95
CA PRO A 31 15.97 22.52 -32.17
C PRO A 31 15.64 21.14 -31.61
N GLU A 32 14.52 21.07 -30.89
CA GLU A 32 14.01 19.89 -30.18
C GLU A 32 14.19 18.60 -30.98
N ALA A 33 15.22 17.84 -30.64
CA ALA A 33 15.40 16.50 -31.15
C ALA A 33 14.26 15.65 -30.59
N ARG A 34 13.29 15.31 -31.46
CA ARG A 34 12.28 14.28 -31.19
C ARG A 34 12.97 13.08 -30.52
N ALA A 35 12.39 12.60 -29.43
CA ALA A 35 12.94 11.47 -28.68
C ALA A 35 13.26 10.30 -29.65
N PRO A 36 14.40 9.61 -29.47
CA PRO A 36 14.75 8.48 -30.33
C PRO A 36 13.62 7.44 -30.30
N LEU A 37 13.21 7.00 -31.50
CA LEU A 37 12.14 6.05 -31.75
C LEU A 37 12.20 4.88 -30.76
N GLY A 38 11.22 4.81 -29.86
CA GLY A 38 11.02 3.68 -28.93
C GLY A 38 11.45 3.91 -27.47
N ARG A 39 12.06 5.05 -27.10
CA ARG A 39 12.40 5.34 -25.70
C ARG A 39 11.62 6.54 -25.17
N ARG A 40 10.61 6.27 -24.33
CA ARG A 40 9.83 7.30 -23.63
C ARG A 40 10.71 8.16 -22.71
N PRO A 41 10.43 9.47 -22.60
CA PRO A 41 11.24 10.39 -21.79
C PRO A 41 11.08 10.12 -20.29
N PRO A 42 12.13 10.38 -19.48
CA PRO A 42 12.04 10.32 -18.03
C PRO A 42 11.22 11.47 -17.46
N ILE A 43 10.50 11.22 -16.36
CA ILE A 43 9.61 12.19 -15.70
C ILE A 43 10.40 13.21 -14.85
N THR A 44 11.43 12.75 -14.13
CA THR A 44 12.16 13.57 -13.14
C THR A 44 12.71 14.89 -13.70
N PRO A 45 13.29 14.95 -14.91
CA PRO A 45 13.78 16.22 -15.47
C PRO A 45 12.68 17.28 -15.65
N SER A 46 11.49 16.88 -16.12
CA SER A 46 10.36 17.79 -16.31
C SER A 46 9.81 18.28 -14.97
N VAL A 47 9.67 17.38 -13.99
CA VAL A 47 9.26 17.76 -12.62
C VAL A 47 10.25 18.73 -11.99
N ASN A 48 11.56 18.48 -12.13
CA ASN A 48 12.59 19.36 -11.59
C ASN A 48 12.62 20.72 -12.31
N ARG A 49 12.38 20.76 -13.62
CA ARG A 49 12.31 22.01 -14.40
C ARG A 49 11.15 22.88 -13.93
N ILE A 50 9.95 22.31 -13.80
CA ILE A 50 8.77 23.04 -13.27
C ILE A 50 9.05 23.53 -11.85
N ARG A 51 9.63 22.68 -10.99
CA ARG A 51 9.97 23.09 -9.62
C ARG A 51 11.01 24.21 -9.56
N ALA A 52 11.93 24.28 -10.52
CA ALA A 52 12.96 25.31 -10.56
C ALA A 52 12.44 26.65 -11.13
N GLN A 53 11.52 26.60 -12.11
CA GLN A 53 11.01 27.78 -12.80
C GLN A 53 9.69 28.31 -12.21
N GLY A 54 9.02 27.53 -11.36
CA GLY A 54 7.70 27.85 -10.80
C GLY A 54 6.56 27.34 -11.66
N VAL A 55 5.39 27.16 -11.05
CA VAL A 55 4.18 26.65 -11.74
C VAL A 55 3.70 27.60 -12.84
N GLN A 56 3.87 28.91 -12.64
CA GLN A 56 3.51 29.95 -13.60
C GLN A 56 4.23 29.82 -14.95
N ALA A 57 5.39 29.16 -14.99
CA ALA A 57 6.12 28.91 -16.22
C ALA A 57 5.36 27.95 -17.16
N ILE A 58 4.48 27.09 -16.63
CA ILE A 58 3.65 26.15 -17.41
C ILE A 58 2.72 26.92 -18.36
N SER A 59 2.09 27.99 -17.88
CA SER A 59 1.19 28.84 -18.67
C SER A 59 1.94 29.70 -19.70
N SER A 60 3.20 30.05 -19.41
CA SER A 60 3.98 31.00 -20.19
C SER A 60 4.84 30.35 -21.27
N ASP A 61 5.28 29.10 -21.06
CA ASP A 61 6.23 28.41 -21.91
C ASP A 61 5.73 27.00 -22.26
N GLY A 62 5.19 26.85 -23.47
CA GLY A 62 4.76 25.56 -24.00
C GLY A 62 5.88 24.54 -24.20
N SER A 63 7.16 24.94 -24.07
CA SER A 63 8.34 24.08 -24.28
C SER A 63 8.82 23.32 -23.03
N LEU A 64 8.15 23.47 -21.89
CA LEU A 64 8.57 22.81 -20.65
C LEU A 64 8.44 21.28 -20.68
N LEU A 65 7.59 20.78 -21.57
CA LEU A 65 7.28 19.36 -21.72
C LEU A 65 7.70 18.88 -23.11
N PRO A 66 8.33 17.71 -23.22
CA PRO A 66 8.74 17.16 -24.50
C PRO A 66 7.52 16.82 -25.36
N ALA A 67 7.57 17.17 -26.65
CA ALA A 67 6.61 16.68 -27.62
C ALA A 67 6.74 15.15 -27.79
N LEU A 68 5.62 14.44 -27.69
CA LEU A 68 5.53 12.98 -27.84
C LEU A 68 4.88 12.59 -29.17
N HIS A 69 4.95 11.31 -29.51
CA HIS A 69 4.52 10.81 -30.82
C HIS A 69 3.00 10.81 -30.97
N THR A 70 2.26 10.54 -29.88
CA THR A 70 0.81 10.53 -29.87
C THR A 70 0.28 11.54 -28.86
N THR A 71 -0.89 12.11 -29.15
CA THR A 71 -1.58 13.04 -28.24
C THR A 71 -1.91 12.36 -26.91
N VAL A 72 -2.19 11.05 -26.93
CA VAL A 72 -2.50 10.24 -25.74
C VAL A 72 -1.27 10.12 -24.84
N GLU A 73 -0.10 9.82 -25.40
CA GLU A 73 1.15 9.75 -24.64
C GLU A 73 1.52 11.14 -24.07
N GLU A 74 1.30 12.21 -24.85
CA GLU A 74 1.52 13.58 -24.40
C GLU A 74 0.65 13.96 -23.20
N VAL A 75 -0.65 13.65 -23.24
CA VAL A 75 -1.58 13.88 -22.14
C VAL A 75 -1.22 13.02 -20.93
N ALA A 76 -0.90 11.74 -21.12
CA ALA A 76 -0.47 10.87 -20.03
C ALA A 76 0.78 11.41 -19.33
N PHE A 77 1.78 11.85 -20.10
CA PHE A 77 3.00 12.45 -19.58
C PHE A 77 2.73 13.74 -18.81
N LYS A 78 1.92 14.64 -19.39
CA LYS A 78 1.45 15.89 -18.75
C LYS A 78 0.81 15.61 -17.40
N LEU A 79 -0.17 14.70 -17.36
CA LEU A 79 -0.87 14.33 -16.13
C LEU A 79 0.08 13.77 -15.08
N ILE A 80 1.01 12.89 -15.45
CA ILE A 80 1.97 12.31 -14.52
C ILE A 80 2.87 13.41 -13.92
N VAL A 81 3.43 14.29 -14.76
CA VAL A 81 4.30 15.39 -14.31
C VAL A 81 3.55 16.33 -13.39
N PHE A 82 2.33 16.76 -13.75
CA PHE A 82 1.54 17.66 -12.93
C PHE A 82 1.10 17.01 -11.62
N LEU A 83 0.62 15.76 -11.64
CA LEU A 83 0.22 15.03 -10.43
C LEU A 83 1.41 14.81 -9.48
N GLN A 84 2.57 14.44 -10.01
CA GLN A 84 3.77 14.25 -9.19
C GLN A 84 4.24 15.57 -8.58
N THR A 85 4.24 16.66 -9.35
CA THR A 85 4.58 17.99 -8.86
C THR A 85 3.58 18.44 -7.79
N TYR A 86 2.28 18.24 -8.01
CA TYR A 86 1.21 18.54 -7.05
C TYR A 86 1.41 17.81 -5.71
N ILE A 87 1.65 16.50 -5.77
CA ILE A 87 1.89 15.66 -4.59
C ILE A 87 3.13 16.14 -3.81
N VAL A 88 4.21 16.49 -4.51
CA VAL A 88 5.44 17.00 -3.90
C VAL A 88 5.20 18.37 -3.26
N SER A 89 4.53 19.29 -3.95
CA SER A 89 4.23 20.64 -3.44
C SER A 89 3.38 20.58 -2.17
N LYS A 90 2.35 19.73 -2.14
CA LYS A 90 1.47 19.58 -0.96
C LYS A 90 2.17 18.96 0.25
N ASN A 91 3.19 18.12 0.02
CA ASN A 91 3.95 17.45 1.07
C ASN A 91 5.24 18.18 1.48
N ALA A 92 5.49 19.37 0.92
CA ALA A 92 6.65 20.17 1.25
C ALA A 92 6.63 20.58 2.74
N LYS A 93 7.63 20.14 3.51
CA LYS A 93 7.82 20.54 4.90
C LYS A 93 8.85 21.66 4.97
N TYR A 94 8.43 22.82 5.49
CA TYR A 94 9.31 23.97 5.65
C TYR A 94 9.93 23.99 7.05
N ALA A 95 11.21 23.62 7.14
CA ALA A 95 11.96 23.53 8.39
C ALA A 95 12.68 24.85 8.77
N ARG A 96 11.99 26.01 8.65
CA ARG A 96 12.57 27.32 9.04
C ARG A 96 12.01 27.80 10.38
N ARG A 97 12.86 28.48 11.15
CA ARG A 97 12.53 29.00 12.49
C ARG A 97 11.58 30.20 12.46
N ASP A 98 11.63 31.00 11.40
CA ASP A 98 10.74 32.14 11.25
C ASP A 98 9.33 31.69 10.87
N VAL A 99 8.37 32.03 11.74
CA VAL A 99 6.95 31.71 11.57
C VAL A 99 6.37 32.43 10.36
N TRP A 100 6.78 33.67 10.09
CA TRP A 100 6.26 34.45 8.97
C TRP A 100 6.73 33.90 7.63
N GLU A 101 8.02 33.59 7.52
CA GLU A 101 8.57 32.96 6.31
C GLU A 101 7.95 31.58 6.06
N ARG A 102 7.74 30.80 7.12
CA ARG A 102 7.06 29.51 7.01
C ARG A 102 5.62 29.67 6.51
N TRP A 103 4.85 30.58 7.10
CA TRP A 103 3.49 30.85 6.67
C TRP A 103 3.42 31.34 5.22
N SER A 104 4.30 32.27 4.81
CA SER A 104 4.38 32.74 3.42
C SER A 104 4.62 31.59 2.44
N LYS A 105 5.58 30.71 2.73
CA LYS A 105 5.86 29.55 1.88
C LYS A 105 4.74 28.53 1.86
N GLU A 106 4.03 28.35 2.99
CA GLU A 106 2.84 27.51 3.03
C GLU A 106 1.73 28.10 2.14
N GLN A 107 1.55 29.44 2.12
CA GLN A 107 0.62 30.11 1.21
C GLN A 107 1.04 29.97 -0.26
N ASP A 108 2.32 30.20 -0.58
CA ASP A 108 2.85 30.03 -1.94
C ASP A 108 2.65 28.59 -2.42
N ALA A 109 2.93 27.59 -1.58
CA ALA A 109 2.74 26.19 -1.91
C ALA A 109 1.26 25.82 -2.12
N LEU A 110 0.35 26.43 -1.36
CA LEU A 110 -1.09 26.25 -1.55
C LEU A 110 -1.56 26.88 -2.86
N HIS A 111 -1.00 28.03 -3.23
CA HIS A 111 -1.28 28.69 -4.50
C HIS A 111 -0.78 27.84 -5.68
N ASP A 112 0.49 27.41 -5.63
CA ASP A 112 1.10 26.51 -6.62
C ASP A 112 0.33 25.19 -6.76
N ALA A 113 -0.10 24.60 -5.63
CA ALA A 113 -0.90 23.37 -5.64
C ALA A 113 -2.25 23.60 -6.32
N LYS A 114 -2.93 24.73 -6.03
CA LYS A 114 -4.20 25.05 -6.67
C LYS A 114 -4.04 25.27 -8.17
N GLU A 115 -3.03 26.01 -8.59
CA GLU A 115 -2.74 26.23 -10.02
C GLU A 115 -2.43 24.90 -10.72
N LEU A 116 -1.65 24.00 -10.11
CA LEU A 116 -1.42 22.65 -10.64
C LEU A 116 -2.71 21.82 -10.73
N GLU A 117 -3.60 21.92 -9.75
CA GLU A 117 -4.90 21.25 -9.78
C GLU A 117 -5.77 21.74 -10.95
N ASP A 118 -5.80 23.05 -11.20
CA ASP A 118 -6.50 23.64 -12.33
C ASP A 118 -5.93 23.13 -13.67
N HIS A 119 -4.59 23.06 -13.81
CA HIS A 119 -3.93 22.49 -14.99
C HIS A 119 -4.24 21.00 -15.19
N ILE A 120 -4.31 20.22 -14.11
CA ILE A 120 -4.68 18.79 -14.17
C ILE A 120 -6.12 18.63 -14.66
N VAL A 121 -7.05 19.41 -14.09
CA VAL A 121 -8.47 19.38 -14.46
C VAL A 121 -8.65 19.81 -15.90
N GLN A 122 -7.98 20.88 -16.33
CA GLN A 122 -8.04 21.37 -17.69
C GLN A 122 -7.48 20.33 -18.68
N THR A 123 -6.28 19.82 -18.44
CA THR A 123 -5.65 18.79 -19.31
C THR A 123 -6.54 17.54 -19.44
N TRP A 124 -7.17 17.13 -18.35
CA TRP A 124 -8.09 15.99 -18.35
C TRP A 124 -9.40 16.29 -19.08
N SER A 125 -9.95 17.49 -18.91
CA SER A 125 -11.20 17.92 -19.56
C SER A 125 -11.00 18.06 -21.07
N ASP A 126 -9.94 18.74 -21.51
CA ASP A 126 -9.58 18.90 -22.93
C ASP A 126 -9.41 17.53 -23.62
N PHE A 127 -8.84 16.56 -22.90
CA PHE A 127 -8.68 15.20 -23.40
C PHE A 127 -10.01 14.49 -23.61
N ILE A 128 -10.98 14.66 -22.69
CA ILE A 128 -12.30 14.02 -22.75
C ILE A 128 -13.24 14.72 -23.74
N GLU A 129 -13.12 16.02 -23.93
CA GLU A 129 -13.97 16.78 -24.86
C GLU A 129 -13.73 16.40 -26.33
N SER A 130 -12.54 15.88 -26.63
CA SER A 130 -12.28 15.23 -27.91
C SER A 130 -13.06 13.91 -28.00
N ASP A 131 -13.63 13.57 -29.16
CA ASP A 131 -14.29 12.27 -29.36
C ASP A 131 -13.25 11.13 -29.33
N ARG A 132 -13.01 10.56 -28.13
CA ARG A 132 -11.96 9.56 -27.86
C ARG A 132 -12.53 8.16 -27.73
N ARG A 133 -11.73 7.18 -28.15
CA ARG A 133 -12.05 5.76 -27.99
C ARG A 133 -11.70 5.27 -26.59
N ALA A 134 -12.37 4.22 -26.12
CA ALA A 134 -12.07 3.59 -24.84
C ALA A 134 -10.61 3.10 -24.74
N GLU A 135 -10.03 2.66 -25.86
CA GLU A 135 -8.63 2.23 -25.95
C GLU A 135 -7.66 3.39 -25.67
N GLU A 136 -7.94 4.60 -26.18
CA GLU A 136 -7.12 5.79 -25.96
C GLU A 136 -7.17 6.25 -24.50
N LEU A 137 -8.34 6.10 -23.85
CA LEU A 137 -8.50 6.36 -22.42
C LEU A 137 -7.66 5.39 -21.57
N GLU A 138 -7.72 4.10 -21.88
CA GLU A 138 -6.92 3.09 -21.19
C GLU A 138 -5.43 3.30 -21.44
N GLU A 139 -5.03 3.58 -22.67
CA GLU A 139 -3.65 3.91 -23.01
C GLU A 139 -3.18 5.12 -22.21
N CYS A 140 -3.97 6.20 -22.14
CA CYS A 140 -3.63 7.39 -21.34
C CYS A 140 -3.37 7.05 -19.87
N LEU A 141 -4.22 6.23 -19.26
CA LEU A 141 -4.16 5.92 -17.84
C LEU A 141 -3.04 4.92 -17.49
N TRP A 142 -2.77 3.97 -18.38
CA TRP A 142 -1.86 2.85 -18.16
C TRP A 142 -0.49 3.02 -18.83
N CYS A 143 -0.28 4.09 -19.61
CA CYS A 143 1.00 4.37 -20.25
C CYS A 143 2.12 4.53 -19.20
N GLU A 144 3.18 3.73 -19.38
CA GLU A 144 4.33 3.68 -18.49
C GLU A 144 5.44 4.62 -18.95
N PHE A 145 5.90 5.47 -18.03
CA PHE A 145 7.04 6.36 -18.23
C PHE A 145 8.13 6.09 -17.19
N PRO A 146 9.42 6.07 -17.57
CA PRO A 146 10.51 5.92 -16.61
C PRO A 146 10.60 7.14 -15.68
N VAL A 147 10.89 6.92 -14.39
CA VAL A 147 11.12 8.03 -13.46
C VAL A 147 12.46 8.71 -13.77
N ASP A 148 13.54 7.92 -13.75
CA ASP A 148 14.91 8.39 -13.98
C ASP A 148 15.56 7.73 -15.20
N GLN A 149 16.57 8.40 -15.76
CA GLN A 149 17.36 7.86 -16.87
C GLN A 149 18.09 6.58 -16.45
N GLY A 150 17.73 5.47 -17.09
CA GLY A 150 18.41 4.18 -16.89
C GLY A 150 17.88 3.35 -15.72
N GLN A 151 16.88 3.84 -14.98
CA GLN A 151 16.18 3.04 -13.98
C GLN A 151 15.01 2.25 -14.61
N ARG A 152 14.70 1.09 -14.02
CA ARG A 152 13.52 0.27 -14.39
C ARG A 152 12.23 0.73 -13.73
N HIS A 153 12.30 1.69 -12.82
CA HIS A 153 11.12 2.19 -12.13
C HIS A 153 10.30 3.06 -13.07
N THR A 154 9.11 2.58 -13.40
CA THR A 154 8.12 3.28 -14.23
C THR A 154 6.96 3.78 -13.38
N VAL A 155 6.34 4.86 -13.82
CA VAL A 155 5.14 5.44 -13.22
C VAL A 155 4.08 5.59 -14.29
N ARG A 156 2.82 5.39 -13.88
CA ARG A 156 1.60 5.59 -14.68
C ARG A 156 0.68 6.57 -13.98
N VAL A 157 -0.29 7.13 -14.70
CA VAL A 157 -1.33 8.00 -14.11
C VAL A 157 -2.06 7.26 -12.98
N VAL A 158 -2.45 6.01 -13.21
CA VAL A 158 -3.14 5.18 -12.20
C VAL A 158 -2.31 4.87 -10.96
N ASP A 159 -0.98 4.86 -11.07
CA ASP A 159 -0.11 4.66 -9.90
C ASP A 159 -0.11 5.90 -9.00
N LEU A 160 -0.42 7.08 -9.54
CA LEU A 160 -0.56 8.30 -8.76
C LEU A 160 -1.96 8.39 -8.12
N LEU A 161 -3.00 7.86 -8.77
CA LEU A 161 -4.39 7.85 -8.25
C LEU A 161 -4.55 7.19 -6.86
N LYS A 162 -3.63 6.31 -6.46
CA LYS A 162 -3.63 5.70 -5.12
C LYS A 162 -3.19 6.66 -4.00
N HIS A 163 -2.56 7.79 -4.34
CA HIS A 163 -2.01 8.73 -3.37
C HIS A 163 -3.14 9.48 -2.62
N PRO A 164 -3.04 9.70 -1.30
CA PRO A 164 -4.07 10.41 -0.53
C PRO A 164 -4.25 11.88 -0.94
N ASP A 165 -3.26 12.41 -1.63
CA ASP A 165 -3.21 13.80 -2.10
C ASP A 165 -3.42 13.91 -3.61
N VAL A 166 -4.22 13.05 -4.24
CA VAL A 166 -4.64 13.31 -5.63
C VAL A 166 -5.84 14.26 -5.64
N PRO A 167 -5.91 15.20 -6.60
CA PRO A 167 -7.08 16.04 -6.83
C PRO A 167 -8.38 15.23 -6.85
N GLU A 168 -9.36 15.67 -6.07
CA GLU A 168 -10.61 14.92 -5.90
C GLU A 168 -11.40 14.82 -7.20
N SER A 169 -11.32 15.86 -8.04
CA SER A 169 -11.94 15.94 -9.36
C SER A 169 -11.54 14.76 -10.24
N LEU A 170 -10.24 14.47 -10.33
CA LEU A 170 -9.70 13.36 -11.11
C LEU A 170 -9.99 12.01 -10.44
N ALA A 171 -9.78 11.90 -9.13
CA ALA A 171 -9.98 10.65 -8.40
C ALA A 171 -11.45 10.18 -8.34
N ALA A 172 -12.41 11.12 -8.36
CA ALA A 172 -13.84 10.84 -8.40
C ALA A 172 -14.41 10.75 -9.83
N HIS A 173 -13.60 11.02 -10.86
CA HIS A 173 -14.08 11.09 -12.23
C HIS A 173 -14.65 9.75 -12.71
N ARG A 174 -15.86 9.77 -13.30
CA ARG A 174 -16.58 8.54 -13.67
C ARG A 174 -15.85 7.72 -14.72
N LEU A 175 -15.25 8.36 -15.74
CA LEU A 175 -14.51 7.66 -16.79
C LEU A 175 -13.26 6.93 -16.27
N VAL A 176 -12.53 7.54 -15.33
CA VAL A 176 -11.38 6.90 -14.68
C VAL A 176 -11.82 5.62 -13.98
N PHE A 177 -12.92 5.70 -13.24
CA PHE A 177 -13.47 4.55 -12.54
C PHE A 177 -13.96 3.46 -13.50
N LEU A 178 -14.67 3.82 -14.58
CA LEU A 178 -15.13 2.86 -15.58
C LEU A 178 -13.96 2.15 -16.28
N SER A 179 -12.87 2.88 -16.57
CA SER A 179 -11.65 2.27 -17.13
C SER A 179 -10.98 1.30 -16.14
N LEU A 180 -10.92 1.65 -14.85
CA LEU A 180 -10.40 0.76 -13.81
C LEU A 180 -11.28 -0.49 -13.62
N ASP A 181 -12.61 -0.34 -13.65
CA ASP A 181 -13.55 -1.45 -13.55
C ASP A 181 -13.48 -2.36 -14.78
N ASN A 182 -13.32 -1.78 -15.97
CA ASN A 182 -13.07 -2.53 -17.20
C ASN A 182 -11.78 -3.34 -17.09
N THR A 183 -10.68 -2.71 -16.64
CA THR A 183 -9.41 -3.39 -16.42
C THR A 183 -9.52 -4.49 -15.34
N TRP A 184 -10.29 -4.24 -14.29
CA TRP A 184 -10.53 -5.22 -13.23
C TRP A 184 -11.24 -6.47 -13.75
N CYS A 185 -12.30 -6.27 -14.54
CA CYS A 185 -13.13 -7.34 -15.05
C CYS A 185 -12.50 -8.11 -16.22
N TYR A 186 -11.87 -7.40 -17.17
CA TYR A 186 -11.45 -7.94 -18.45
C TYR A 186 -9.93 -7.95 -18.65
N GLY A 187 -9.16 -7.40 -17.71
CA GLY A 187 -7.72 -7.25 -17.85
C GLY A 187 -7.33 -6.08 -18.74
N LYS A 188 -6.02 -5.94 -18.97
CA LYS A 188 -5.46 -4.88 -19.81
C LYS A 188 -5.42 -5.34 -21.26
N ALA A 189 -5.76 -4.44 -22.19
CA ALA A 189 -5.41 -4.64 -23.59
C ALA A 189 -3.88 -4.72 -23.72
N ALA A 190 -3.40 -5.76 -24.38
CA ALA A 190 -1.98 -5.96 -24.67
C ALA A 190 -1.79 -6.04 -26.18
N PRO A 191 -0.77 -5.38 -26.75
CA PRO A 191 -0.51 -5.46 -28.18
C PRO A 191 -0.24 -6.92 -28.59
N PRO A 192 -0.72 -7.38 -29.75
CA PRO A 192 -0.59 -8.76 -30.15
C PRO A 192 0.88 -9.15 -30.28
N ALA A 193 1.24 -10.32 -29.74
CA ALA A 193 2.60 -10.84 -29.86
C ALA A 193 2.98 -11.12 -31.33
N ASP A 194 4.26 -10.96 -31.65
CA ASP A 194 4.80 -11.14 -33.01
C ASP A 194 4.67 -12.59 -33.50
N THR A 195 4.75 -13.55 -32.58
CA THR A 195 4.73 -14.99 -32.89
C THR A 195 3.37 -15.63 -32.63
N PHE A 196 2.99 -16.63 -33.42
CA PHE A 196 1.73 -17.37 -33.25
C PHE A 196 1.62 -18.04 -31.87
N SER A 197 2.68 -18.72 -31.41
CA SER A 197 2.72 -19.31 -30.07
C SER A 197 2.63 -18.25 -28.97
N GLY A 198 3.26 -17.08 -29.18
CA GLY A 198 3.14 -15.92 -28.31
C GLY A 198 1.69 -15.43 -28.21
N ARG A 199 0.95 -15.38 -29.32
CA ARG A 199 -0.46 -14.97 -29.36
C ARG A 199 -1.37 -15.95 -28.61
N ILE A 200 -1.15 -17.26 -28.76
CA ILE A 200 -1.92 -18.27 -28.00
C ILE A 200 -1.67 -18.09 -26.50
N LEU A 201 -0.40 -17.99 -26.10
CA LEU A 201 -0.05 -17.81 -24.69
C LEU A 201 -0.60 -16.48 -24.14
N GLN A 202 -0.55 -15.41 -24.92
CA GLN A 202 -1.14 -14.12 -24.57
C GLN A 202 -2.66 -14.21 -24.44
N HIS A 203 -3.33 -14.96 -25.31
CA HIS A 203 -4.77 -15.17 -25.21
C HIS A 203 -5.15 -15.94 -23.93
N LEU A 204 -4.32 -16.91 -23.51
CA LEU A 204 -4.49 -17.60 -22.24
C LEU A 204 -4.24 -16.65 -21.05
N ASP A 205 -3.16 -15.88 -21.09
CA ASP A 205 -2.83 -14.89 -20.06
C ASP A 205 -3.96 -13.85 -19.91
N ALA A 206 -4.56 -13.42 -21.02
CA ALA A 206 -5.69 -12.48 -21.03
C ALA A 206 -6.95 -13.00 -20.32
N LYS A 207 -7.14 -14.32 -20.21
CA LYS A 207 -8.24 -14.90 -19.42
C LYS A 207 -8.00 -14.80 -17.91
N VAL A 208 -6.73 -14.67 -17.50
CA VAL A 208 -6.34 -14.53 -16.10
C VAL A 208 -6.38 -13.04 -15.73
N THR A 209 -7.59 -12.50 -15.62
CA THR A 209 -7.82 -11.08 -15.33
C THR A 209 -7.43 -10.72 -13.89
N PRO A 210 -7.21 -9.43 -13.55
CA PRO A 210 -6.88 -9.00 -12.20
C PRO A 210 -7.87 -9.52 -11.14
N ARG A 211 -9.16 -9.57 -11.49
CA ARG A 211 -10.21 -10.16 -10.65
C ARG A 211 -10.01 -11.65 -10.40
N VAL A 212 -9.61 -12.43 -11.40
CA VAL A 212 -9.31 -13.86 -11.26
C VAL A 212 -8.09 -14.08 -10.36
N ILE A 213 -7.06 -13.25 -10.52
CA ILE A 213 -5.85 -13.35 -9.69
C ILE A 213 -6.17 -13.01 -8.23
N HIS A 214 -6.99 -11.99 -7.99
CA HIS A 214 -7.49 -11.68 -6.65
C HIS A 214 -8.36 -12.82 -6.09
N ALA A 215 -9.18 -13.45 -6.92
CA ALA A 215 -9.95 -14.64 -6.54
C ALA A 215 -9.04 -15.78 -6.09
N LEU A 216 -7.99 -16.07 -6.86
CA LEU A 216 -6.98 -17.05 -6.52
C LEU A 216 -6.26 -16.71 -5.21
N ASP A 217 -5.78 -15.47 -5.04
CA ASP A 217 -5.12 -15.02 -3.81
C ASP A 217 -6.03 -15.15 -2.59
N THR A 218 -7.31 -14.79 -2.73
CA THR A 218 -8.30 -14.93 -1.65
C THR A 218 -8.59 -16.40 -1.33
N LEU A 219 -8.70 -17.27 -2.33
CA LEU A 219 -8.88 -18.71 -2.13
C LEU A 219 -7.67 -19.34 -1.44
N LEU A 220 -6.46 -18.98 -1.83
CA LEU A 220 -5.23 -19.44 -1.18
C LEU A 220 -5.17 -18.98 0.28
N GLN A 221 -5.53 -17.72 0.55
CA GLN A 221 -5.59 -17.20 1.92
C GLN A 221 -6.66 -17.93 2.76
N LEU A 222 -7.83 -18.22 2.20
CA LEU A 222 -8.87 -19.00 2.88
C LEU A 222 -8.41 -20.44 3.13
N GLY A 223 -7.70 -21.06 2.18
CA GLY A 223 -7.08 -22.37 2.35
C GLY A 223 -6.05 -22.40 3.47
N TYR A 224 -5.19 -21.38 3.55
CA TYR A 224 -4.25 -21.21 4.67
C TYR A 224 -4.99 -21.03 6.01
N LEU A 225 -6.05 -20.22 6.03
CA LEU A 225 -6.85 -20.00 7.24
C LEU A 225 -7.52 -21.30 7.70
N ALA A 226 -8.04 -22.09 6.76
CA ALA A 226 -8.62 -23.40 7.04
C ALA A 226 -7.57 -24.38 7.58
N LEU A 227 -6.34 -24.35 7.05
CA LEU A 227 -5.22 -25.16 7.55
C LEU A 227 -4.83 -24.76 8.97
N LEU A 228 -4.75 -23.45 9.26
CA LEU A 228 -4.44 -22.93 10.58
C LEU A 228 -5.55 -23.27 11.59
N ALA A 229 -6.81 -23.11 11.18
CA ALA A 229 -7.97 -23.51 11.98
C ALA A 229 -7.98 -25.03 12.22
N ASN A 230 -7.64 -25.84 11.22
CA ASN A 230 -7.51 -27.29 11.39
C ASN A 230 -6.40 -27.65 12.39
N TYR A 231 -5.24 -26.98 12.33
CA TYR A 231 -4.16 -27.16 13.31
C TYR A 231 -4.63 -26.82 14.73
N ILE A 232 -5.36 -25.72 14.90
CA ILE A 232 -5.87 -25.28 16.21
C ILE A 232 -6.96 -26.22 16.72
N LEU A 233 -7.90 -26.66 15.88
CA LEU A 233 -8.98 -27.55 16.32
C LEU A 233 -8.49 -28.98 16.59
N HIS A 234 -7.44 -29.40 15.91
CA HIS A 234 -6.84 -30.74 16.02
C HIS A 234 -5.32 -30.61 16.21
N PRO A 235 -4.87 -30.14 17.40
CA PRO A 235 -3.45 -30.04 17.71
C PRO A 235 -2.82 -31.44 17.73
N PRO A 236 -1.51 -31.56 17.46
CA PRO A 236 -0.82 -32.83 17.57
C PRO A 236 -0.90 -33.39 19.00
N ASP A 237 -1.03 -34.70 19.13
CA ASP A 237 -1.03 -35.36 20.43
C ASP A 237 0.35 -35.23 21.09
N ARG A 238 0.37 -34.99 22.41
CA ARG A 238 1.63 -34.95 23.16
C ARG A 238 2.22 -36.35 23.23
N PRO A 239 3.49 -36.56 22.84
CA PRO A 239 4.12 -37.87 22.95
C PRO A 239 4.24 -38.26 24.43
N ILE A 240 3.60 -39.38 24.81
CA ILE A 240 3.60 -39.90 26.19
C ILE A 240 5.00 -40.46 26.56
N ILE A 241 5.79 -40.88 25.57
CA ILE A 241 7.14 -41.42 25.76
C ILE A 241 8.11 -40.58 24.93
N ALA A 242 9.04 -39.90 25.60
CA ALA A 242 9.99 -38.93 25.04
C ALA A 242 11.04 -39.51 24.06
N THR A 243 10.92 -40.77 23.66
CA THR A 243 11.90 -41.46 22.79
C THR A 243 11.58 -41.34 21.31
N ALA A 244 10.32 -41.02 20.94
CA ALA A 244 9.98 -40.68 19.57
C ALA A 244 10.26 -39.19 19.37
N SER A 245 11.33 -38.86 18.64
CA SER A 245 11.56 -37.51 18.12
C SER A 245 10.25 -37.02 17.50
N GLY A 246 9.62 -36.00 18.10
CA GLY A 246 8.38 -35.43 17.60
C GLY A 246 8.62 -34.89 16.20
N VAL A 247 8.30 -35.68 15.18
CA VAL A 247 8.53 -35.30 13.79
C VAL A 247 7.57 -34.18 13.48
N VAL A 248 8.12 -32.99 13.17
CA VAL A 248 7.34 -31.88 12.63
C VAL A 248 6.59 -32.39 11.41
N GLY A 249 5.26 -32.42 11.49
CA GLY A 249 4.42 -32.94 10.42
C GLY A 249 4.42 -32.05 9.19
N GLY A 250 3.89 -32.58 8.08
CA GLY A 250 3.78 -31.82 6.84
C GLY A 250 2.88 -30.58 6.95
N ARG A 251 1.87 -30.62 7.83
CA ARG A 251 0.93 -29.51 8.06
C ARG A 251 1.64 -28.28 8.64
N GLU A 252 2.52 -28.51 9.61
CA GLU A 252 3.31 -27.51 10.31
C GLU A 252 4.31 -26.85 9.34
N ILE A 253 4.95 -27.67 8.49
CA ILE A 253 5.86 -27.19 7.43
C ILE A 253 5.09 -26.30 6.44
N VAL A 254 3.90 -26.73 5.98
CA VAL A 254 3.09 -25.93 5.04
C VAL A 254 2.64 -24.61 5.67
N LEU A 255 2.22 -24.63 6.95
CA LEU A 255 1.88 -23.40 7.67
C LEU A 255 3.08 -22.45 7.76
N LEU A 256 4.27 -22.95 8.13
CA LEU A 256 5.49 -22.16 8.19
C LEU A 256 5.88 -21.56 6.83
N ILE A 257 5.87 -22.37 5.77
CA ILE A 257 6.17 -21.91 4.40
C ILE A 257 5.18 -20.82 3.99
N TYR A 258 3.89 -21.01 4.24
CA TYR A 258 2.87 -20.04 3.89
C TYR A 258 3.00 -18.76 4.73
N SER A 259 3.21 -18.84 6.03
CA SER A 259 3.43 -17.68 6.88
C SER A 259 4.68 -16.90 6.45
N PHE A 260 5.76 -17.59 6.08
CA PHE A 260 6.97 -16.93 5.55
C PHE A 260 6.69 -16.26 4.20
N SER A 261 5.92 -16.92 3.32
CA SER A 261 5.48 -16.33 2.06
C SER A 261 4.66 -15.05 2.26
N LEU A 262 3.83 -14.97 3.30
CA LEU A 262 3.06 -13.77 3.63
C LEU A 262 3.95 -12.60 4.11
N LEU A 263 5.13 -12.87 4.69
CA LEU A 263 6.08 -11.81 5.07
C LEU A 263 6.71 -11.12 3.86
N LEU A 264 6.86 -11.84 2.74
CA LEU A 264 7.41 -11.29 1.50
C LEU A 264 6.39 -10.44 0.72
N ARG A 265 5.14 -10.38 1.19
CA ARG A 265 4.10 -9.58 0.56
C ARG A 265 4.33 -8.09 0.87
N PRO A 266 4.21 -7.18 -0.10
CA PRO A 266 4.35 -5.74 0.15
C PRO A 266 3.23 -5.17 1.06
N ASN A 267 2.12 -5.90 1.23
CA ASN A 267 0.99 -5.47 2.04
C ASN A 267 1.27 -5.70 3.53
N LYS A 268 1.31 -4.60 4.29
CA LYS A 268 1.63 -4.61 5.73
C LYS A 268 0.65 -5.32 6.69
N PRO A 269 -0.68 -5.47 6.45
CA PRO A 269 -1.57 -5.96 7.51
C PRO A 269 -1.32 -7.43 7.87
N HIS A 270 -0.90 -8.27 6.91
CA HIS A 270 -0.68 -9.70 7.17
C HIS A 270 0.66 -10.00 7.85
N ILE A 271 1.56 -9.00 7.98
CA ILE A 271 2.89 -9.21 8.55
C ILE A 271 2.79 -9.63 10.01
N ILE A 272 2.00 -8.90 10.81
CA ILE A 272 1.87 -9.15 12.26
C ILE A 272 1.40 -10.59 12.56
N PRO A 273 0.25 -11.06 12.06
CA PRO A 273 -0.19 -12.43 12.37
C PRO A 273 0.75 -13.49 11.80
N SER A 274 1.38 -13.26 10.65
CA SER A 274 2.34 -14.20 10.09
C SER A 274 3.62 -14.32 10.93
N ILE A 275 4.11 -13.21 11.49
CA ILE A 275 5.21 -13.21 12.46
C ILE A 275 4.82 -14.00 13.70
N LEU A 276 3.60 -13.80 14.22
CA LEU A 276 3.13 -14.54 15.40
C LEU A 276 3.09 -16.04 15.17
N VAL A 277 2.62 -16.50 14.00
CA VAL A 277 2.66 -17.92 13.63
C VAL A 277 4.10 -18.44 13.58
N ILE A 278 5.00 -17.72 12.92
CA ILE A 278 6.42 -18.11 12.83
C ILE A 278 7.06 -18.17 14.23
N LEU A 279 6.85 -17.15 15.07
CA LEU A 279 7.40 -17.13 16.43
C LEU A 279 6.84 -18.27 17.29
N ALA A 280 5.56 -18.60 17.16
CA ALA A 280 4.96 -19.73 17.88
C ALA A 280 5.62 -21.06 17.50
N PHE A 281 5.81 -21.32 16.20
CA PHE A 281 6.50 -22.53 15.75
C PHE A 281 7.99 -22.52 16.13
N MET A 282 8.70 -21.40 15.94
CA MET A 282 10.13 -21.28 16.26
C MET A 282 10.43 -21.45 17.75
N SER A 283 9.55 -20.95 18.62
CA SER A 283 9.69 -21.10 20.08
C SER A 283 9.38 -22.52 20.57
N SER A 284 8.72 -23.34 19.75
CA SER A 284 8.37 -24.72 20.09
C SER A 284 9.39 -25.74 19.57
N LEU A 285 10.35 -25.33 18.74
CA LEU A 285 11.36 -26.24 18.18
C LEU A 285 12.21 -26.89 19.29
N PRO A 286 12.50 -28.21 19.21
CA PRO A 286 12.28 -29.11 18.07
C PRO A 286 10.88 -29.72 17.96
N SER A 287 9.98 -29.45 18.92
CA SER A 287 8.60 -29.91 18.94
C SER A 287 7.63 -28.98 18.19
N ALA A 288 6.37 -29.40 18.10
CA ALA A 288 5.26 -28.58 17.60
C ALA A 288 4.52 -27.90 18.77
N PRO A 289 3.88 -26.73 18.56
CA PRO A 289 3.14 -26.05 19.61
C PRO A 289 1.92 -26.87 20.06
N PHE A 290 1.90 -27.35 21.31
CA PHE A 290 0.83 -28.18 21.85
C PHE A 290 -0.26 -27.37 22.56
N ALA A 291 -1.48 -27.91 22.58
CA ALA A 291 -2.57 -27.32 23.36
C ALA A 291 -2.17 -27.13 24.84
N GLY A 292 -2.50 -25.97 25.40
CA GLY A 292 -2.16 -25.58 26.77
C GLY A 292 -0.81 -24.87 26.93
N GLU A 293 0.00 -24.77 25.87
CA GLU A 293 1.28 -24.04 25.90
C GLU A 293 1.12 -22.61 25.38
N THR A 294 2.02 -21.71 25.79
CA THR A 294 2.02 -20.31 25.32
C THR A 294 2.09 -20.17 23.80
N PRO A 295 2.95 -20.94 23.07
CA PRO A 295 3.00 -20.88 21.61
C PRO A 295 1.66 -21.21 20.94
N TYR A 296 0.90 -22.15 21.49
CA TYR A 296 -0.43 -22.49 20.99
C TYR A 296 -1.43 -21.33 21.20
N THR A 297 -1.40 -20.66 22.35
CA THR A 297 -2.20 -19.44 22.58
C THR A 297 -1.85 -18.33 21.59
N ILE A 298 -0.56 -18.19 21.23
CA ILE A 298 -0.11 -17.23 20.20
C ILE A 298 -0.72 -17.59 18.83
N LEU A 299 -0.81 -18.88 18.48
CA LEU A 299 -1.48 -19.32 17.26
C LEU A 299 -2.97 -18.99 17.25
N LEU A 300 -3.68 -19.15 18.37
CA LEU A 300 -5.09 -18.75 18.49
C LEU A 300 -5.24 -17.24 18.22
N PHE A 301 -4.37 -16.43 18.83
CA PHE A 301 -4.39 -14.99 18.61
C PHE A 301 -4.09 -14.63 17.15
N ALA A 302 -3.12 -15.30 16.53
CA ALA A 302 -2.82 -15.14 15.11
C ALA A 302 -4.00 -15.52 14.20
N LEU A 303 -4.73 -16.60 14.51
CA LEU A 303 -5.95 -16.99 13.80
C LEU A 303 -7.00 -15.88 13.88
N VAL A 304 -7.28 -15.36 15.08
CA VAL A 304 -8.25 -14.26 15.27
C VAL A 304 -7.85 -13.04 14.44
N LEU A 305 -6.57 -12.64 14.47
CA LEU A 305 -6.08 -11.53 13.66
C LEU A 305 -6.23 -11.79 12.15
N HIS A 306 -5.93 -13.00 11.67
CA HIS A 306 -6.13 -13.35 10.26
C HIS A 306 -7.61 -13.26 9.84
N VAL A 307 -8.54 -13.72 10.70
CA VAL A 307 -9.99 -13.57 10.47
C VAL A 307 -10.38 -12.10 10.39
N LEU A 308 -9.94 -11.28 11.35
CA LEU A 308 -10.25 -9.84 11.36
C LEU A 308 -9.72 -9.12 10.11
N ILE A 309 -8.51 -9.47 9.66
CA ILE A 309 -7.89 -8.85 8.47
C ILE A 309 -8.70 -9.15 7.20
N LEU A 310 -9.37 -10.31 7.10
CA LEU A 310 -10.20 -10.68 5.94
C LEU A 310 -11.32 -9.66 5.67
N HIS A 311 -11.81 -9.01 6.72
CA HIS A 311 -12.89 -8.02 6.65
C HIS A 311 -12.41 -6.60 6.34
N LEU A 312 -11.10 -6.34 6.38
CA LEU A 312 -10.55 -5.02 6.11
C LEU A 312 -10.72 -4.66 4.62
N PRO A 313 -10.84 -3.37 4.28
CA PRO A 313 -10.88 -2.89 2.90
C PRO A 313 -9.47 -2.92 2.28
N ARG A 314 -8.79 -4.08 2.34
CA ARG A 314 -7.44 -4.28 1.83
C ARG A 314 -7.35 -5.65 1.15
N PRO A 315 -6.62 -5.79 0.04
CA PRO A 315 -6.46 -7.07 -0.62
C PRO A 315 -5.47 -7.99 0.15
N PRO A 316 -5.78 -9.31 0.24
CA PRO A 316 -6.95 -10.00 -0.30
C PRO A 316 -8.15 -9.84 0.65
N SER A 317 -9.31 -9.54 0.07
CA SER A 317 -10.56 -9.45 0.83
C SER A 317 -11.74 -9.86 -0.05
N PRO A 318 -12.70 -10.63 0.50
CA PRO A 318 -13.94 -10.97 -0.20
C PRO A 318 -14.77 -9.75 -0.63
N ASN A 319 -14.53 -8.58 -0.02
CA ASN A 319 -15.24 -7.34 -0.32
C ASN A 319 -15.15 -6.95 -1.81
N PHE A 320 -14.09 -7.36 -2.52
CA PHE A 320 -13.90 -7.03 -3.95
C PHE A 320 -14.66 -7.95 -4.92
N PHE A 321 -15.29 -9.04 -4.45
CA PHE A 321 -16.13 -9.90 -5.29
C PHE A 321 -17.55 -9.36 -5.44
N LEU A 322 -18.05 -8.73 -4.38
CA LEU A 322 -19.29 -7.96 -4.40
C LEU A 322 -19.05 -6.68 -5.19
N ALA A 323 -20.09 -6.15 -5.84
CA ALA A 323 -20.02 -4.92 -6.62
C ALA A 323 -19.19 -3.85 -5.87
N PRO A 324 -17.97 -3.49 -6.36
CA PRO A 324 -17.01 -2.72 -5.57
C PRO A 324 -17.54 -1.37 -5.11
N ASP A 325 -18.49 -0.80 -5.85
CA ASP A 325 -19.15 0.46 -5.56
C ASP A 325 -20.14 0.41 -4.39
N ILE A 326 -20.52 -0.80 -3.94
CA ILE A 326 -21.41 -1.00 -2.79
C ILE A 326 -20.60 -1.47 -1.56
N SER A 327 -19.73 -2.46 -1.74
CA SER A 327 -19.02 -3.12 -0.63
C SER A 327 -17.82 -2.32 -0.10
N LEU A 328 -17.06 -1.65 -0.98
CA LEU A 328 -15.86 -0.92 -0.58
C LEU A 328 -16.17 0.34 0.23
N PRO A 329 -17.18 1.18 -0.12
CA PRO A 329 -17.54 2.32 0.72
C PRO A 329 -17.96 1.89 2.12
N LEU A 330 -18.71 0.79 2.26
CA LEU A 330 -19.12 0.27 3.57
C LEU A 330 -17.94 -0.23 4.39
N SER A 331 -17.09 -1.10 3.82
CA SER A 331 -15.91 -1.61 4.52
C SER A 331 -14.90 -0.50 4.85
N THR A 332 -14.79 0.51 3.99
CA THR A 332 -13.99 1.73 4.25
C THR A 332 -14.58 2.56 5.38
N LEU A 333 -15.90 2.73 5.44
CA LEU A 333 -16.58 3.38 6.57
C LEU A 333 -16.30 2.63 7.87
N LEU A 334 -16.51 1.32 7.90
CA LEU A 334 -16.27 0.50 9.10
C LEU A 334 -14.81 0.59 9.57
N TRP A 335 -13.86 0.55 8.65
CA TRP A 335 -12.44 0.73 8.97
C TRP A 335 -12.12 2.16 9.43
N TYR A 336 -12.74 3.16 8.82
CA TYR A 336 -12.59 4.56 9.18
C TYR A 336 -13.09 4.82 10.59
N GLU A 337 -14.31 4.37 10.91
CA GLU A 337 -14.87 4.42 12.25
C GLU A 337 -13.97 3.64 13.22
N PHE A 338 -13.61 2.39 12.90
CA PHE A 338 -12.72 1.61 13.77
C PHE A 338 -11.40 2.33 14.08
N SER A 339 -10.71 2.87 13.08
CA SER A 339 -9.40 3.51 13.24
C SER A 339 -9.46 4.88 13.90
N ARG A 340 -10.55 5.64 13.71
CA ARG A 340 -10.70 7.01 14.22
C ARG A 340 -11.45 7.09 15.54
N THR A 341 -12.37 6.18 15.82
CA THR A 341 -13.20 6.18 17.04
C THR A 341 -12.81 5.05 17.98
N LEU A 342 -12.93 3.79 17.56
CA LEU A 342 -12.71 2.64 18.44
C LEU A 342 -11.25 2.49 18.87
N PHE A 343 -10.30 2.57 17.95
CA PHE A 343 -8.90 2.35 18.25
C PHE A 343 -8.32 3.38 19.25
N PRO A 344 -8.55 4.70 19.12
CA PRO A 344 -8.08 5.66 20.11
C PRO A 344 -8.71 5.47 21.49
N VAL A 345 -10.01 5.13 21.55
CA VAL A 345 -10.69 4.82 22.82
C VAL A 345 -10.06 3.60 23.48
N LEU A 346 -9.89 2.51 22.72
CA LEU A 346 -9.24 1.31 23.22
C LEU A 346 -7.82 1.61 23.69
N LEU A 347 -7.05 2.38 22.92
CA LEU A 347 -5.67 2.74 23.28
C LEU A 347 -5.61 3.62 24.55
N PHE A 348 -6.54 4.56 24.70
CA PHE A 348 -6.65 5.43 25.87
C PHE A 348 -6.95 4.63 27.15
N TYR A 349 -7.90 3.69 27.08
CA TYR A 349 -8.26 2.84 28.23
C TYR A 349 -7.38 1.60 28.38
N LEU A 350 -6.53 1.26 27.41
CA LEU A 350 -5.72 0.04 27.39
C LEU A 350 -4.88 -0.14 28.67
N PRO A 351 -4.13 0.87 29.18
CA PRO A 351 -3.33 0.68 30.39
C PRO A 351 -4.20 0.35 31.61
N ALA A 352 -5.30 1.06 31.80
CA ALA A 352 -6.22 0.83 32.90
C ALA A 352 -6.90 -0.54 32.79
N PHE A 353 -7.29 -0.94 31.57
CA PHE A 353 -7.89 -2.24 31.30
C PHE A 353 -6.90 -3.39 31.52
N LEU A 354 -5.63 -3.24 31.12
CA LEU A 354 -4.59 -4.24 31.35
C LEU A 354 -4.28 -4.40 32.84
N ILE A 355 -4.14 -3.28 33.58
CA ILE A 355 -3.90 -3.31 35.02
C ILE A 355 -5.08 -3.94 35.74
N SER A 356 -6.32 -3.56 35.43
CA SER A 356 -7.51 -4.13 36.07
C SER A 356 -7.69 -5.61 35.74
N SER A 357 -7.46 -6.01 34.49
CA SER A 357 -7.52 -7.42 34.07
C SER A 357 -6.43 -8.26 34.74
N TYR A 358 -5.21 -7.72 34.87
CA TYR A 358 -4.12 -8.38 35.58
C TYR A 358 -4.44 -8.55 37.07
N LEU A 359 -4.87 -7.48 37.75
CA LEU A 359 -5.24 -7.52 39.16
C LEU A 359 -6.41 -8.49 39.39
N LEU A 360 -7.43 -8.46 38.52
CA LEU A 360 -8.55 -9.39 38.59
C LEU A 360 -8.09 -10.83 38.37
N SER A 361 -7.22 -11.08 37.39
CA SER A 361 -6.64 -12.40 37.13
C SER A 361 -5.84 -12.91 38.33
N VAL A 362 -5.02 -12.07 38.96
CA VAL A 362 -4.24 -12.41 40.17
C VAL A 362 -5.18 -12.71 41.34
N ALA A 363 -6.25 -11.93 41.51
CA ALA A 363 -7.19 -12.10 42.61
C ALA A 363 -8.06 -13.36 42.48
N ILE A 364 -8.38 -13.77 41.25
CA ILE A 364 -9.16 -14.98 40.95
C ILE A 364 -8.27 -16.24 40.90
N ALA A 365 -7.02 -16.12 40.49
CA ALA A 365 -6.11 -17.25 40.42
C ALA A 365 -5.82 -17.78 41.84
N ASP A 366 -6.51 -18.85 42.24
CA ASP A 366 -6.28 -19.53 43.51
C ASP A 366 -4.90 -20.23 43.55
N SER A 367 -4.20 -20.36 42.41
CA SER A 367 -2.84 -20.88 42.30
C SER A 367 -2.15 -20.36 41.04
N PHE A 368 -0.96 -19.75 41.18
CA PHE A 368 -0.12 -19.35 40.04
C PHE A 368 0.70 -20.55 39.56
N PRO A 369 0.60 -20.98 38.30
CA PRO A 369 1.20 -22.24 37.87
C PRO A 369 2.71 -22.20 37.60
N HIS A 370 3.43 -21.08 37.77
CA HIS A 370 4.80 -20.93 37.22
C HIS A 370 5.88 -20.39 38.18
N PHE A 371 5.58 -20.17 39.46
CA PHE A 371 6.61 -19.78 40.43
C PHE A 371 7.13 -20.99 41.22
N PRO A 372 8.46 -21.08 41.46
CA PRO A 372 9.03 -22.18 42.24
C PRO A 372 8.37 -22.20 43.64
N PRO A 373 8.03 -23.39 44.17
CA PRO A 373 7.12 -23.60 45.31
C PRO A 373 7.63 -23.13 46.68
N GLY A 374 8.57 -22.19 46.74
CA GLY A 374 9.17 -21.72 47.99
C GLY A 374 9.27 -20.21 48.18
N ILE A 375 8.91 -19.37 47.19
CA ILE A 375 9.24 -17.93 47.26
C ILE A 375 8.04 -17.05 47.62
N MET A 376 6.80 -17.40 47.25
CA MET A 376 5.60 -16.67 47.69
C MET A 376 4.39 -17.60 47.76
N VAL A 377 3.99 -17.98 48.98
CA VAL A 377 2.65 -18.54 49.23
C VAL A 377 1.68 -17.37 49.17
N PHE A 378 1.12 -17.09 47.99
CA PHE A 378 0.02 -16.14 47.89
C PHE A 378 -1.19 -16.77 48.58
N THR A 379 -1.58 -16.20 49.73
CA THR A 379 -2.89 -16.49 50.32
C THR A 379 -3.96 -15.98 49.35
N SER A 380 -5.03 -16.76 49.17
CA SER A 380 -6.17 -16.38 48.34
C SER A 380 -6.65 -14.98 48.73
N SER A 381 -6.80 -14.07 47.75
CA SER A 381 -7.29 -12.70 48.02
C SER A 381 -8.67 -12.74 48.69
N PRO A 382 -8.94 -11.88 49.70
CA PRO A 382 -10.25 -11.80 50.35
C PRO A 382 -11.40 -11.61 49.34
N MET A 383 -12.59 -12.10 49.69
CA MET A 383 -13.77 -12.05 48.81
C MET A 383 -14.14 -10.61 48.45
N GLU A 384 -13.97 -9.68 49.40
CA GLU A 384 -14.21 -8.25 49.22
C GLU A 384 -13.26 -7.65 48.17
N THR A 385 -12.00 -8.07 48.17
CA THR A 385 -11.01 -7.62 47.17
C THR A 385 -11.34 -8.14 45.78
N ARG A 386 -11.76 -9.42 45.67
CA ARG A 386 -12.19 -10.02 44.39
C ARG A 386 -13.38 -9.28 43.81
N GLN A 387 -14.38 -8.98 44.64
CA GLN A 387 -15.58 -8.22 44.25
C GLN A 387 -15.22 -6.79 43.83
N ALA A 388 -14.40 -6.08 44.59
CA ALA A 388 -13.97 -4.72 44.26
C ALA A 388 -13.23 -4.65 42.93
N LEU A 389 -12.33 -5.60 42.65
CA LEU A 389 -11.58 -5.66 41.39
C LEU A 389 -12.47 -6.05 40.20
N LEU A 390 -13.45 -6.94 40.40
CA LEU A 390 -14.44 -7.27 39.37
C LEU A 390 -15.31 -6.05 39.03
N ILE A 391 -15.75 -5.30 40.05
CA ILE A 391 -16.50 -4.06 39.87
C ILE A 391 -15.64 -3.03 39.12
N LEU A 392 -14.38 -2.84 39.51
CA LEU A 392 -13.45 -1.93 38.83
C LEU A 392 -13.28 -2.30 37.35
N TRP A 393 -13.04 -3.58 37.06
CA TRP A 393 -12.94 -4.08 35.68
C TRP A 393 -14.23 -3.82 34.89
N GLY A 394 -15.39 -4.10 35.50
CA GLY A 394 -16.71 -3.84 34.93
C GLY A 394 -16.96 -2.35 34.64
N ILE A 395 -16.58 -1.45 35.55
CA ILE A 395 -16.67 0.01 35.35
C ILE A 395 -15.79 0.44 34.17
N ILE A 396 -14.54 -0.01 34.11
CA ILE A 396 -13.63 0.33 33.00
C ILE A 396 -14.20 -0.18 31.67
N TYR A 397 -14.68 -1.43 31.63
CA TYR A 397 -15.32 -1.99 30.44
C TYR A 397 -16.56 -1.21 30.01
N PHE A 398 -17.43 -0.84 30.96
CA PHE A 398 -18.60 0.00 30.69
C PHE A 398 -18.19 1.37 30.16
N LEU A 399 -17.16 2.02 30.72
CA LEU A 399 -16.65 3.30 30.23
C LEU A 399 -16.12 3.19 28.79
N ILE A 400 -15.43 2.09 28.45
CA ILE A 400 -14.99 1.81 27.07
C ILE A 400 -16.21 1.71 26.14
N LEU A 401 -17.24 0.93 26.51
CA LEU A 401 -18.44 0.78 25.69
C LEU A 401 -19.22 2.09 25.55
N ALA A 402 -19.42 2.83 26.65
CA ALA A 402 -20.17 4.08 26.66
C ALA A 402 -19.44 5.17 25.84
N SER A 403 -18.13 5.31 26.01
CA SER A 403 -17.33 6.26 25.23
C SER A 403 -17.31 5.90 23.74
N ALA A 404 -17.15 4.62 23.40
CA ALA A 404 -17.25 4.15 22.02
C ALA A 404 -18.63 4.44 21.41
N ALA A 405 -19.71 4.14 22.14
CA ALA A 405 -21.07 4.40 21.68
C ALA A 405 -21.34 5.89 21.46
N LEU A 406 -20.94 6.75 22.39
CA LEU A 406 -21.07 8.21 22.26
C LEU A 406 -20.29 8.74 21.05
N LEU A 407 -19.06 8.26 20.84
CA LEU A 407 -18.24 8.66 19.69
C LEU A 407 -18.85 8.21 18.36
N VAL A 408 -19.38 6.99 18.27
CA VAL A 408 -20.04 6.49 17.06
C VAL A 408 -21.35 7.24 16.79
N LEU A 409 -22.14 7.54 17.83
CA LEU A 409 -23.35 8.35 17.67
C LEU A 409 -23.02 9.77 17.23
N PHE A 410 -21.93 10.36 17.73
CA PHE A 410 -21.46 11.68 17.34
C PHE A 410 -20.88 11.68 15.91
N SER A 411 -20.15 10.65 15.50
CA SER A 411 -19.66 10.55 14.12
C SER A 411 -20.82 10.39 13.13
N ALA A 412 -21.79 9.53 13.46
CA ALA A 412 -23.00 9.34 12.65
C ALA A 412 -23.83 10.62 12.52
N SER A 413 -23.97 11.42 13.59
CA SER A 413 -24.72 12.68 13.56
C SER A 413 -24.03 13.76 12.73
N LEU A 414 -22.69 13.78 12.70
CA LEU A 414 -21.93 14.68 11.83
C LEU A 414 -21.98 14.28 10.34
N LEU A 415 -22.16 12.99 10.05
CA LEU A 415 -22.20 12.46 8.68
C LEU A 415 -23.59 12.57 8.02
N SER A 416 -24.67 12.79 8.78
CA SER A 416 -26.06 12.74 8.31
C SER A 416 -26.54 13.96 7.51
N LEU A 417 -25.64 14.80 6.97
CA LEU A 417 -26.06 15.98 6.19
C LEU A 417 -26.71 15.59 4.84
N PRO A 418 -27.89 16.18 4.50
CA PRO A 418 -28.70 15.76 3.37
C PRO A 418 -28.23 16.42 2.08
N LYS A 419 -27.25 15.81 1.40
CA LYS A 419 -27.16 15.92 -0.06
C LYS A 419 -27.16 14.52 -0.62
N ARG A 420 -28.25 14.16 -1.30
CA ARG A 420 -28.37 12.86 -1.98
C ARG A 420 -27.16 12.72 -2.92
N PRO A 421 -26.24 11.77 -2.66
CA PRO A 421 -25.01 11.72 -3.43
C PRO A 421 -25.31 11.32 -4.87
N SER A 422 -24.63 11.96 -5.82
CA SER A 422 -24.75 11.67 -7.26
C SER A 422 -24.10 10.33 -7.65
N SER A 423 -23.26 9.76 -6.78
CA SER A 423 -22.54 8.50 -7.00
C SER A 423 -22.80 7.49 -5.88
N THR A 424 -22.92 6.20 -6.23
CA THR A 424 -23.08 5.10 -5.27
C THR A 424 -21.91 4.99 -4.29
N TRP A 425 -20.71 5.36 -4.74
CA TRP A 425 -19.49 5.42 -3.95
C TRP A 425 -19.55 6.42 -2.79
N ASP A 426 -20.28 7.52 -2.94
CA ASP A 426 -20.35 8.60 -1.96
C ASP A 426 -21.56 8.47 -1.02
N ARG A 427 -22.18 7.28 -0.95
CA ARG A 427 -23.37 6.98 -0.14
C ARG A 427 -23.23 7.36 1.33
N TYR A 428 -22.04 7.12 1.91
CA TYR A 428 -21.79 7.35 3.34
C TYR A 428 -21.13 8.70 3.61
N SER A 429 -20.27 9.17 2.71
CA SER A 429 -19.75 10.53 2.62
C SER A 429 -18.76 10.62 1.45
N ARG A 430 -18.51 11.83 0.95
CA ARG A 430 -17.48 12.10 -0.08
C ARG A 430 -16.06 11.64 0.33
N PRO A 431 -15.53 11.93 1.54
CA PRO A 431 -14.21 11.44 1.93
C PRO A 431 -14.12 9.90 2.00
N VAL A 432 -15.17 9.22 2.46
CA VAL A 432 -15.23 7.75 2.48
C VAL A 432 -15.24 7.21 1.05
N GLY A 433 -16.06 7.77 0.17
CA GLY A 433 -16.12 7.37 -1.23
C GLY A 433 -14.80 7.58 -1.98
N LEU A 434 -14.10 8.71 -1.75
CA LEU A 434 -12.78 8.96 -2.31
C LEU A 434 -11.74 7.95 -1.80
N SER A 435 -11.73 7.66 -0.50
CA SER A 435 -10.84 6.66 0.09
C SER A 435 -11.11 5.26 -0.50
N ALA A 436 -12.38 4.87 -0.64
CA ALA A 436 -12.77 3.60 -1.25
C ALA A 436 -12.32 3.50 -2.72
N ARG A 437 -12.46 4.57 -3.51
CA ARG A 437 -11.96 4.62 -4.91
C ARG A 437 -10.44 4.50 -4.97
N ARG A 438 -9.69 5.12 -4.05
CA ARG A 438 -8.22 5.00 -3.97
C ARG A 438 -7.79 3.58 -3.62
N ILE A 439 -8.48 2.95 -2.68
CA ILE A 439 -8.26 1.54 -2.32
C ILE A 439 -8.54 0.63 -3.52
N PHE A 440 -9.62 0.90 -4.27
CA PHE A 440 -9.93 0.18 -5.49
C PHE A 440 -8.84 0.36 -6.55
N ALA A 441 -8.44 1.60 -6.85
CA ALA A 441 -7.36 1.89 -7.79
C ALA A 441 -6.03 1.22 -7.37
N ALA A 442 -5.68 1.27 -6.08
CA ALA A 442 -4.51 0.59 -5.53
C ALA A 442 -4.60 -0.95 -5.70
N THR A 443 -5.80 -1.52 -5.56
CA THR A 443 -6.02 -2.95 -5.71
C THR A 443 -5.93 -3.36 -7.18
N VAL A 444 -6.62 -2.65 -8.08
CA VAL A 444 -6.57 -2.90 -9.53
C VAL A 444 -5.14 -2.77 -10.04
N THR A 445 -4.42 -1.72 -9.65
CA THR A 445 -3.02 -1.53 -10.06
C THR A 445 -2.09 -2.62 -9.53
N ALA A 446 -2.30 -3.11 -8.29
CA ALA A 446 -1.51 -4.21 -7.73
C ALA A 446 -1.71 -5.53 -8.50
N TYR A 447 -2.95 -5.90 -8.81
CA TYR A 447 -3.25 -7.15 -9.53
C TYR A 447 -3.13 -7.04 -11.05
N ALA A 448 -3.12 -5.84 -11.61
CA ALA A 448 -2.85 -5.61 -13.03
C ALA A 448 -1.36 -5.41 -13.35
N THR A 449 -0.46 -5.68 -12.39
CA THR A 449 0.97 -5.81 -12.67
C THR A 449 1.23 -7.00 -13.59
N PRO A 450 2.27 -6.96 -14.44
CA PRO A 450 2.62 -8.12 -15.26
C PRO A 450 3.10 -9.26 -14.36
N HIS A 451 2.42 -10.42 -14.44
CA HIS A 451 2.77 -11.67 -13.74
C HIS A 451 2.81 -11.57 -12.20
N PRO A 452 1.71 -11.23 -11.52
CA PRO A 452 1.68 -11.17 -10.06
C PRO A 452 1.74 -12.57 -9.45
N PHE A 453 2.58 -12.75 -8.43
CA PHE A 453 2.70 -14.02 -7.69
C PHE A 453 1.99 -13.93 -6.34
N PRO A 454 0.80 -14.52 -6.17
CA PRO A 454 0.16 -14.58 -4.86
C PRO A 454 0.87 -15.57 -3.93
N PRO A 455 0.78 -15.40 -2.59
CA PRO A 455 1.27 -16.38 -1.62
C PRO A 455 0.62 -17.77 -1.85
N PRO A 456 1.37 -18.88 -1.80
CA PRO A 456 2.80 -18.98 -1.45
C PRO A 456 3.74 -18.91 -2.67
N PHE A 457 3.22 -18.72 -3.88
CA PHE A 457 4.01 -18.73 -5.13
C PHE A 457 5.01 -17.56 -5.21
N ASN A 458 4.81 -16.49 -4.44
CA ASN A 458 5.79 -15.41 -4.31
C ASN A 458 7.15 -15.87 -3.76
N LEU A 459 7.21 -17.01 -3.05
CA LEU A 459 8.49 -17.63 -2.68
C LEU A 459 9.27 -18.08 -3.90
N LEU A 460 8.59 -18.61 -4.92
CA LEU A 460 9.25 -19.01 -6.17
C LEU A 460 9.83 -17.77 -6.87
N TRP A 461 9.06 -16.69 -6.94
CA TRP A 461 9.57 -15.42 -7.46
C TRP A 461 10.78 -14.92 -6.67
N PHE A 462 10.71 -14.98 -5.33
CA PHE A 462 11.81 -14.57 -4.46
C PHE A 462 13.08 -15.40 -4.71
N VAL A 463 12.96 -16.73 -4.75
CA VAL A 463 14.09 -17.66 -4.89
C VAL A 463 14.68 -17.64 -6.30
N PHE A 464 13.84 -17.64 -7.34
CA PHE A 464 14.31 -17.78 -8.73
C PHE A 464 14.61 -16.44 -9.43
N ILE A 465 14.08 -15.32 -8.92
CA ILE A 465 14.19 -14.02 -9.60
C ILE A 465 14.83 -12.98 -8.70
N TRP A 466 14.27 -12.72 -7.53
CA TRP A 466 14.76 -11.65 -6.67
C TRP A 466 16.17 -11.94 -6.13
N LEU A 467 16.38 -13.13 -5.57
CA LEU A 467 17.66 -13.51 -4.96
C LEU A 467 18.81 -13.54 -6.00
N PRO A 468 18.66 -14.18 -7.18
CA PRO A 468 19.69 -14.15 -8.22
C PRO A 468 19.92 -12.74 -8.78
N THR A 469 18.88 -11.93 -8.96
CA THR A 469 19.05 -10.57 -9.49
C THR A 469 19.76 -9.65 -8.51
N ILE A 470 19.54 -9.82 -7.19
CA ILE A 470 20.30 -9.10 -6.18
C ILE A 470 21.75 -9.58 -6.15
N MET A 471 22.00 -10.89 -6.16
CA MET A 471 23.36 -11.42 -6.21
C MET A 471 24.12 -10.86 -7.42
N LEU A 472 23.53 -10.90 -8.61
CA LEU A 472 24.13 -10.33 -9.82
C LEU A 472 24.41 -8.81 -9.69
N ARG A 473 23.51 -8.04 -9.07
CA ARG A 473 23.75 -6.60 -8.82
C ARG A 473 24.88 -6.37 -7.84
N VAL A 474 24.99 -7.19 -6.79
CA VAL A 474 26.12 -7.13 -5.83
C VAL A 474 27.44 -7.40 -6.55
N PHE A 475 27.44 -8.27 -7.56
CA PHE A 475 28.59 -8.50 -8.44
C PHE A 475 28.75 -7.48 -9.59
N GLY A 476 27.96 -6.40 -9.61
CA GLY A 476 28.05 -5.35 -10.64
C GLY A 476 27.56 -5.77 -12.04
N VAL A 477 26.93 -6.94 -12.17
CA VAL A 477 26.44 -7.44 -13.46
C VAL A 477 25.06 -6.83 -13.74
N LYS A 478 24.90 -6.28 -14.96
CA LYS A 478 23.60 -5.76 -15.42
C LYS A 478 22.58 -6.91 -15.45
N VAL A 479 21.38 -6.65 -14.91
CA VAL A 479 20.31 -7.66 -14.81
C VAL A 479 19.95 -8.17 -16.22
N PRO A 480 20.07 -9.48 -16.49
CA PRO A 480 19.85 -10.04 -17.82
C PRO A 480 18.38 -9.92 -18.23
N VAL A 481 18.13 -9.75 -19.54
CA VAL A 481 16.78 -9.79 -20.14
C VAL A 481 16.11 -11.14 -19.87
N MET A 482 16.90 -12.22 -19.76
CA MET A 482 16.41 -13.56 -19.44
C MET A 482 15.62 -13.63 -18.13
N ALA A 483 15.86 -12.74 -17.16
CA ALA A 483 15.09 -12.72 -15.91
C ALA A 483 13.59 -12.51 -16.16
N GLN A 484 13.21 -11.67 -17.13
CA GLN A 484 11.80 -11.44 -17.49
C GLN A 484 11.19 -12.64 -18.20
N THR A 485 11.97 -13.34 -19.03
CA THR A 485 11.52 -14.57 -19.68
C THR A 485 11.30 -15.67 -18.66
N VAL A 486 12.22 -15.84 -17.70
CA VAL A 486 12.08 -16.79 -16.59
C VAL A 486 10.87 -16.44 -15.72
N GLU A 487 10.68 -15.15 -15.39
CA GLU A 487 9.51 -14.68 -14.64
C GLU A 487 8.19 -15.07 -15.30
N ARG A 488 8.05 -14.73 -16.58
CA ARG A 488 6.86 -15.04 -17.37
C ARG A 488 6.62 -16.55 -17.45
N THR A 489 7.66 -17.34 -17.72
CA THR A 489 7.53 -18.80 -17.82
C THR A 489 7.15 -19.42 -16.47
N LEU A 490 7.83 -19.01 -15.39
CA LEU A 490 7.55 -19.48 -14.03
C LEU A 490 6.12 -19.14 -13.63
N TRP A 491 5.66 -17.93 -13.91
CA TRP A 491 4.29 -17.50 -13.63
C TRP A 491 3.28 -18.36 -14.39
N ARG A 492 3.47 -18.54 -15.71
CA ARG A 492 2.57 -19.35 -16.54
C ARG A 492 2.46 -20.79 -16.04
N CYS A 493 3.59 -21.41 -15.69
CA CYS A 493 3.64 -22.79 -15.21
C CYS A 493 3.06 -22.98 -13.81
N THR A 494 2.90 -21.92 -13.02
CA THR A 494 2.44 -22.01 -11.62
C THR A 494 1.09 -21.31 -11.47
N VAL A 495 1.10 -19.99 -11.36
CA VAL A 495 -0.07 -19.14 -11.14
C VAL A 495 -1.01 -19.17 -12.34
N GLY A 496 -0.47 -19.15 -13.57
CA GLY A 496 -1.25 -19.11 -14.80
C GLY A 496 -2.17 -20.32 -14.97
N ILE A 497 -1.65 -21.54 -14.76
CA ILE A 497 -2.44 -22.78 -14.85
C ILE A 497 -3.58 -22.77 -13.82
N VAL A 498 -3.30 -22.46 -12.56
CA VAL A 498 -4.33 -22.41 -11.51
C VAL A 498 -5.33 -21.29 -11.76
N GLY A 499 -4.85 -20.13 -12.22
CA GLY A 499 -5.67 -18.99 -12.61
C GLY A 499 -6.64 -19.33 -13.75
N LEU A 500 -6.21 -20.09 -14.75
CA LEU A 500 -7.09 -20.56 -15.83
C LEU A 500 -8.20 -21.48 -15.33
N VAL A 501 -7.91 -22.35 -14.35
CA VAL A 501 -8.93 -23.20 -13.73
C VAL A 501 -9.97 -22.34 -13.00
N VAL A 502 -9.51 -21.37 -12.20
CA VAL A 502 -10.40 -20.42 -11.50
C VAL A 502 -11.22 -19.59 -12.48
N ALA A 503 -10.59 -19.09 -13.55
CA ALA A 503 -11.27 -18.36 -14.61
C ALA A 503 -12.35 -19.21 -15.29
N GLY A 504 -12.07 -20.49 -15.57
CA GLY A 504 -13.03 -21.42 -16.17
C GLY A 504 -14.27 -21.65 -15.29
N LEU A 505 -14.07 -21.85 -13.98
CA LEU A 505 -15.17 -21.96 -13.01
C LEU A 505 -16.01 -20.68 -12.93
N TRP A 506 -15.36 -19.52 -13.07
CA TRP A 506 -16.02 -18.22 -12.97
C TRP A 506 -16.80 -17.85 -14.25
N LEU A 507 -16.21 -18.13 -15.41
CA LEU A 507 -16.82 -17.89 -16.73
C LEU A 507 -18.08 -18.73 -16.95
N TRP A 508 -18.19 -19.90 -16.32
CA TRP A 508 -19.43 -20.70 -16.36
C TRP A 508 -20.63 -19.98 -15.72
N ARG A 509 -20.39 -19.04 -14.80
CA ARG A 509 -21.44 -18.38 -14.01
C ARG A 509 -21.95 -17.06 -14.64
N ARG A 510 -21.32 -16.59 -15.72
CA ARG A 510 -21.85 -15.53 -16.59
C ARG A 510 -22.50 -16.18 -17.79
#